data_AF-A0A0G1IHI1-F1
#
_entry.id   AF-A0A0G1IHI1-F1
#
_cell.length_a   1.000
_cell.length_b   1.000
_cell.length_c   1.000
_cell.angle_alpha   90.00
_cell.angle_beta   90.00
_cell.angle_gamma   90.00
#
_symmetry.space_group_name_H-M   'P 1'
#
loop_
_entity.id
_entity.type
_entity.pdbx_description
1 polymer ?
#
loop_
_entity_poly.entity_id
_entity_poly.type
_entity_poly.pdbx_seq_one_letter_code
_entity_poly.pdbx_strand_id
1 'polypeptide(L)'
;MLITRPNHDVTINYLYYWSQYIIKIGKAHKLTVTDVAGSRANKKEIIGIISKTKPSFVCFNGHGDEKTICGYDNEPLIQKKLNESILSDVVVFARTCRSAKELGPSCVKKGTTAYVGYTDDFIFLTEEAKESRPLTD
;
A
#
# COMPACT_ATOMS: atom_id res chain seq x y z
N MET A 1 5.63 -11.58 1.27
CA MET A 1 5.00 -10.30 1.61
C MET A 1 5.48 -9.25 0.62
N LEU A 2 4.59 -8.39 0.11
CA LEU A 2 4.95 -7.19 -0.66
C LEU A 2 4.56 -5.94 0.15
N ILE A 3 5.37 -4.90 0.12
CA ILE A 3 5.02 -3.58 0.67
C ILE A 3 5.41 -2.48 -0.31
N THR A 4 4.50 -1.54 -0.57
CA THR A 4 4.81 -0.33 -1.36
C THR A 4 5.25 0.79 -0.44
N ARG A 5 6.28 1.54 -0.80
CA ARG A 5 6.73 2.73 -0.06
C ARG A 5 7.07 3.84 -1.04
N PRO A 6 6.08 4.50 -1.68
CA PRO A 6 6.33 5.74 -2.43
C PRO A 6 6.81 6.86 -1.48
N ASN A 7 7.37 7.94 -2.03
CA ASN A 7 7.92 9.06 -1.25
C ASN A 7 7.94 10.39 -2.04
N HIS A 8 6.80 10.79 -2.59
CA HIS A 8 6.69 11.98 -3.47
C HIS A 8 6.02 13.20 -2.83
N ASP A 9 5.45 13.07 -1.63
CA ASP A 9 4.91 14.19 -0.84
C ASP A 9 5.12 13.97 0.66
N VAL A 10 4.85 15.00 1.48
CA VAL A 10 5.09 14.98 2.94
C VAL A 10 4.36 13.82 3.62
N THR A 11 3.06 13.69 3.42
CA THR A 11 2.22 12.64 4.02
C THR A 11 2.73 11.24 3.64
N ILE A 12 3.01 11.02 2.36
CA ILE A 12 3.51 9.74 1.88
C ILE A 12 4.93 9.47 2.36
N ASN A 13 5.74 10.51 2.55
CA ASN A 13 7.08 10.39 3.12
C ASN A 13 7.03 9.91 4.58
N TYR A 14 6.06 10.32 5.39
CA TYR A 14 5.85 9.73 6.72
C TYR A 14 5.60 8.22 6.63
N LEU A 15 4.67 7.80 5.75
CA LEU A 15 4.40 6.38 5.54
C LEU A 15 5.63 5.63 5.02
N TYR A 16 6.45 6.24 4.16
CA TYR A 16 7.69 5.66 3.65
C TYR A 16 8.64 5.22 4.77
N TYR A 17 8.89 6.11 5.73
CA TYR A 17 9.82 5.88 6.82
C TYR A 17 9.24 4.95 7.87
N TRP A 18 8.02 5.21 8.35
CA TRP A 18 7.39 4.36 9.38
C TRP A 18 7.14 2.92 8.91
N SER A 19 6.97 2.70 7.61
CA SER A 19 6.87 1.35 7.04
C SER A 19 8.15 0.50 7.18
N GLN A 20 9.30 1.11 7.45
CA GLN A 20 10.54 0.37 7.69
C GLN A 20 10.42 -0.55 8.92
N TYR A 21 9.61 -0.18 9.92
CA TYR A 21 9.34 -1.04 11.08
C TYR A 21 8.60 -2.32 10.68
N ILE A 22 7.62 -2.23 9.77
CA ILE A 22 6.90 -3.40 9.25
C ILE A 22 7.87 -4.32 8.50
N ILE A 23 8.77 -3.76 7.69
CA ILE A 23 9.81 -4.52 6.99
C ILE A 23 10.74 -5.22 7.99
N LYS A 24 11.19 -4.50 9.03
CA LYS A 24 12.09 -5.04 10.07
C LYS A 24 11.43 -6.20 10.81
N ILE A 25 10.17 -6.04 11.22
CA ILE A 25 9.38 -7.09 11.89
C ILE A 25 9.23 -8.29 10.96
N GLY A 26 8.81 -8.09 9.71
CA GLY A 26 8.66 -9.17 8.74
C GLY A 26 9.95 -9.98 8.55
N LYS A 27 11.09 -9.30 8.39
CA LYS A 27 12.41 -9.94 8.28
C LYS A 27 12.81 -10.68 9.56
N ALA A 28 12.55 -10.11 10.74
CA ALA A 28 12.83 -10.76 12.03
C ALA A 28 12.03 -12.06 12.20
N HIS A 29 10.80 -12.11 11.66
CA HIS A 29 9.99 -13.32 11.59
C HIS A 29 10.28 -14.22 10.37
N LYS A 30 11.44 -14.03 9.71
CA LYS A 30 11.91 -14.83 8.56
C LYS A 30 10.95 -14.83 7.36
N LEU A 31 10.13 -13.78 7.21
CA LEU A 31 9.31 -13.60 6.02
C LEU A 31 10.16 -13.09 4.86
N THR A 32 9.87 -13.59 3.65
CA THR A 32 10.35 -12.95 2.42
C THR A 32 9.58 -11.66 2.21
N VAL A 33 10.28 -10.53 2.36
CA VAL A 33 9.72 -9.18 2.21
C VAL A 33 10.23 -8.54 0.92
N THR A 34 9.33 -8.33 -0.03
CA THR A 34 9.58 -7.54 -1.24
C THR A 34 9.23 -6.07 -0.95
N ASP A 35 10.26 -5.26 -0.78
CA ASP A 35 10.14 -3.82 -0.55
C ASP A 35 10.19 -3.05 -1.87
N VAL A 36 9.08 -2.39 -2.22
CA VAL A 36 8.93 -1.62 -3.47
C VAL A 36 8.93 -0.13 -3.14
N ALA A 37 10.12 0.47 -3.14
CA ALA A 37 10.37 1.82 -2.64
C ALA A 37 10.46 2.90 -3.74
N GLY A 38 10.01 4.11 -3.40
CA GLY A 38 10.06 5.30 -4.25
C GLY A 38 9.36 5.11 -5.59
N SER A 39 9.98 5.58 -6.67
CA SER A 39 9.43 5.51 -8.04
C SER A 39 9.15 4.09 -8.55
N ARG A 40 9.70 3.06 -7.89
CA ARG A 40 9.38 1.65 -8.17
C ARG A 40 7.97 1.26 -7.74
N ALA A 41 7.33 2.04 -6.85
CA ALA A 41 5.93 1.85 -6.48
C ALA A 41 5.00 2.34 -7.61
N ASN A 42 5.12 1.75 -8.80
CA ASN A 42 4.36 2.05 -10.00
C ASN A 42 3.60 0.82 -10.50
N LYS A 43 2.58 1.03 -11.33
CA LYS A 43 1.66 -0.01 -11.79
C LYS A 43 2.35 -1.18 -12.48
N LYS A 44 3.29 -0.90 -13.39
CA LYS A 44 4.01 -1.93 -14.18
C LYS A 44 4.78 -2.87 -13.25
N GLU A 45 5.51 -2.30 -12.31
CA GLU A 45 6.35 -3.06 -11.39
C GLU A 45 5.52 -3.84 -10.37
N ILE A 46 4.50 -3.22 -9.77
CA ILE A 46 3.62 -3.87 -8.81
C ILE A 46 2.89 -5.06 -9.43
N ILE A 47 2.29 -4.89 -10.62
CA ILE A 47 1.63 -5.98 -11.34
C ILE A 47 2.63 -7.10 -11.64
N GLY A 48 3.82 -6.74 -12.17
CA GLY A 48 4.86 -7.72 -12.48
C GLY A 48 5.33 -8.53 -11.27
N ILE A 49 5.50 -7.90 -10.11
CA ILE A 49 5.94 -8.58 -8.89
C ILE A 49 4.83 -9.48 -8.34
N ILE A 50 3.58 -8.99 -8.27
CA ILE A 50 2.46 -9.79 -7.75
C ILE A 50 2.28 -11.05 -8.61
N SER A 51 2.28 -10.92 -9.94
CA SER A 51 2.12 -12.07 -10.83
C SER A 51 3.27 -13.09 -10.73
N LYS A 52 4.51 -12.63 -10.54
CA LYS A 52 5.69 -13.51 -10.46
C LYS A 52 5.85 -14.18 -9.10
N THR A 53 5.64 -13.43 -8.03
CA THR A 53 5.97 -13.86 -6.66
C THR A 53 4.77 -14.39 -5.90
N LYS A 54 3.54 -14.13 -6.38
CA LYS A 54 2.27 -14.53 -5.77
C LYS A 54 2.27 -14.32 -4.25
N PRO A 55 2.48 -13.08 -3.77
CA PRO A 55 2.58 -12.83 -2.34
C PRO A 55 1.22 -13.07 -1.66
N SER A 56 1.20 -13.82 -0.56
CA SER A 56 -0.03 -14.01 0.24
C SER A 56 -0.47 -12.76 1.03
N PHE A 57 0.39 -11.74 1.11
CA PHE A 57 0.11 -10.48 1.81
C PHE A 57 0.73 -9.30 1.06
N VAL A 58 -0.06 -8.24 0.89
CA VAL A 58 0.36 -6.97 0.28
C VAL A 58 -0.04 -5.80 1.18
N CYS A 59 0.93 -4.95 1.54
CA CYS A 59 0.69 -3.67 2.20
C CYS A 59 0.86 -2.53 1.20
N PHE A 60 -0.21 -1.76 1.00
CA PHE A 60 -0.20 -0.55 0.18
C PHE A 60 -0.08 0.69 1.06
N ASN A 61 0.81 1.58 0.64
CA ASN A 61 0.95 2.94 1.15
C ASN A 61 0.85 3.89 -0.02
N GLY A 62 -0.02 4.89 0.12
CA GLY A 62 -0.30 5.82 -0.95
C GLY A 62 -1.63 6.52 -0.74
N HIS A 63 -1.79 7.65 -1.41
CA HIS A 63 -3.08 8.30 -1.57
C HIS A 63 -4.05 7.40 -2.34
N GLY A 64 -5.30 7.83 -2.40
CA GLY A 64 -6.33 7.15 -3.16
C GLY A 64 -7.72 7.65 -2.81
N ASP A 65 -8.70 6.89 -3.26
CA ASP A 65 -10.11 7.20 -3.13
C ASP A 65 -10.92 5.92 -2.94
N GLU A 66 -12.24 6.00 -3.04
CA GLU A 66 -13.14 4.86 -2.93
C GLU A 66 -12.79 3.72 -3.89
N LYS A 67 -12.20 4.02 -5.05
CA LYS A 67 -12.04 3.12 -6.19
C LYS A 67 -10.58 2.83 -6.54
N THR A 68 -9.63 3.57 -5.97
CA THR A 68 -8.24 3.60 -6.43
C THR A 68 -7.25 3.58 -5.26
N ILE A 69 -6.20 2.76 -5.40
CA ILE A 69 -4.96 2.88 -4.63
C ILE A 69 -3.89 3.46 -5.54
N CYS A 70 -3.25 4.56 -5.13
CA CYS A 70 -2.17 5.19 -5.87
C CYS A 70 -0.78 4.77 -5.37
N GLY A 71 0.21 4.97 -6.22
CA GLY A 71 1.61 4.68 -5.98
C GLY A 71 2.43 5.96 -5.94
N TYR A 72 3.64 5.90 -6.52
CA TYR A 72 4.50 7.06 -6.66
C TYR A 72 3.84 8.12 -7.55
N ASP A 73 3.98 9.39 -7.15
CA ASP A 73 3.43 10.56 -7.85
C ASP A 73 1.90 10.50 -8.04
N ASN A 74 1.21 9.84 -7.11
CA ASN A 74 -0.24 9.61 -7.16
C ASN A 74 -0.74 8.80 -8.37
N GLU A 75 0.16 8.12 -9.08
CA GLU A 75 -0.21 7.29 -10.22
C GLU A 75 -1.00 6.04 -9.77
N PRO A 76 -2.15 5.72 -10.41
CA PRO A 76 -2.98 4.59 -10.01
C PRO A 76 -2.27 3.23 -10.10
N LEU A 77 -2.28 2.45 -9.00
CA LEU A 77 -1.77 1.07 -8.96
C LEU A 77 -2.89 0.06 -9.17
N ILE A 78 -3.93 0.15 -8.35
CA ILE A 78 -5.06 -0.79 -8.32
C ILE A 78 -6.33 0.04 -8.42
N GLN A 79 -7.20 -0.34 -9.36
CA GLN A 79 -8.43 0.37 -9.67
C GLN A 79 -9.59 -0.62 -9.78
N LYS A 80 -10.71 -0.26 -9.15
CA LYS A 80 -11.97 -1.01 -9.22
C LYS A 80 -12.42 -1.14 -10.67
N LYS A 81 -12.91 -2.33 -11.03
CA LYS A 81 -13.33 -2.74 -12.38
C LYS A 81 -12.23 -2.74 -13.45
N LEU A 82 -10.96 -2.49 -13.10
CA LEU A 82 -9.87 -2.48 -14.08
C LEU A 82 -8.89 -3.63 -13.85
N ASN A 83 -8.28 -3.71 -12.67
CA ASN A 83 -7.19 -4.65 -12.41
C ASN A 83 -7.19 -5.23 -10.99
N GLU A 84 -8.25 -5.03 -10.20
CA GLU A 84 -8.26 -5.44 -8.80
C GLU A 84 -8.31 -6.97 -8.59
N SER A 85 -8.63 -7.74 -9.64
CA SER A 85 -8.52 -9.21 -9.63
C SER A 85 -7.09 -9.73 -9.49
N ILE A 86 -6.08 -8.88 -9.72
CA ILE A 86 -4.68 -9.27 -9.47
C ILE A 86 -4.41 -9.56 -7.99
N LEU A 87 -5.29 -9.10 -7.10
CA LEU A 87 -5.22 -9.33 -5.66
C LEU A 87 -5.99 -10.59 -5.22
N SER A 88 -6.31 -11.52 -6.13
CA SER A 88 -6.87 -12.83 -5.76
C SER A 88 -5.90 -13.60 -4.87
N ASP A 89 -6.42 -14.27 -3.85
CA ASP A 89 -5.64 -15.09 -2.90
C ASP A 89 -4.60 -14.29 -2.08
N VAL A 90 -4.80 -12.97 -1.99
CA VAL A 90 -3.96 -12.04 -1.23
C VAL A 90 -4.73 -11.48 -0.02
N VAL A 91 -4.06 -11.35 1.12
CA VAL A 91 -4.49 -10.46 2.21
C VAL A 91 -3.96 -9.05 1.95
N VAL A 92 -4.85 -8.09 1.81
CA VAL A 92 -4.51 -6.69 1.51
C VAL A 92 -4.62 -5.84 2.78
N PHE A 93 -3.59 -5.05 3.06
CA PHE A 93 -3.63 -3.96 4.04
C PHE A 93 -3.35 -2.63 3.32
N ALA A 94 -4.33 -1.74 3.23
CA ALA A 94 -4.24 -0.49 2.49
C ALA A 94 -4.32 0.72 3.44
N ARG A 95 -3.20 1.43 3.60
CA ARG A 95 -3.17 2.77 4.20
C ARG A 95 -3.45 3.81 3.12
N THR A 96 -4.70 3.82 2.69
CA THR A 96 -5.20 4.61 1.57
C THR A 96 -6.64 5.04 1.84
N CYS A 97 -6.91 6.34 1.76
CA CYS A 97 -8.20 6.95 2.08
C CYS A 97 -9.36 6.27 1.35
N ARG A 98 -10.43 5.97 2.09
CA ARG A 98 -11.73 5.48 1.59
C ARG A 98 -11.70 4.22 0.72
N SER A 99 -10.55 3.59 0.52
CA SER A 99 -10.37 2.43 -0.36
C SER A 99 -11.20 1.20 0.04
N ALA A 100 -11.56 1.05 1.32
CA ALA A 100 -12.44 -0.02 1.76
C ALA A 100 -13.94 0.26 1.52
N LYS A 101 -14.32 1.47 1.06
CA LYS A 101 -15.71 1.84 0.79
C LYS A 101 -16.26 1.18 -0.46
N GLU A 102 -15.47 1.14 -1.54
CA GLU A 102 -15.89 0.52 -2.80
C GLU A 102 -14.88 -0.49 -3.37
N LEU A 103 -13.58 -0.18 -3.37
CA LEU A 103 -12.54 -1.04 -3.93
C LEU A 103 -12.38 -2.32 -3.12
N GLY A 104 -12.27 -2.21 -1.78
CA GLY A 104 -12.15 -3.37 -0.89
C GLY A 104 -13.21 -4.46 -1.10
N PRO A 105 -14.53 -4.13 -1.05
CA PRO A 105 -15.59 -5.08 -1.37
C PRO A 105 -15.49 -5.66 -2.78
N SER A 106 -15.04 -4.87 -3.76
CA SER A 106 -14.79 -5.35 -5.14
C SER A 106 -13.67 -6.38 -5.19
N CYS A 107 -12.55 -6.12 -4.50
CA CYS A 107 -11.42 -7.04 -4.37
C CYS A 107 -11.86 -8.37 -3.77
N VAL A 108 -12.57 -8.33 -2.63
CA VAL A 108 -13.05 -9.55 -1.94
C VAL A 108 -14.00 -10.34 -2.84
N LYS A 109 -14.94 -9.68 -3.52
CA LYS A 109 -15.82 -10.33 -4.50
C LYS A 109 -15.07 -10.99 -5.65
N LYS A 110 -13.86 -10.52 -5.98
CA LYS A 110 -12.98 -11.05 -7.03
C LYS A 110 -11.90 -12.01 -6.53
N GLY A 111 -11.99 -12.47 -5.29
CA GLY A 111 -11.12 -13.55 -4.76
C GLY A 111 -10.00 -13.08 -3.82
N THR A 112 -9.93 -11.79 -3.48
CA THR A 112 -9.01 -11.33 -2.42
C THR A 112 -9.40 -11.97 -1.09
N THR A 113 -8.44 -12.60 -0.40
CA THR A 113 -8.67 -13.35 0.84
C THR A 113 -9.25 -12.47 1.94
N ALA A 114 -8.69 -11.28 2.11
CA ALA A 114 -9.19 -10.26 3.02
C ALA A 114 -8.71 -8.88 2.59
N TYR A 115 -9.49 -7.85 2.89
CA TYR A 115 -9.13 -6.46 2.62
C TYR A 115 -9.30 -5.62 3.89
N VAL A 116 -8.18 -5.13 4.42
CA VAL A 116 -8.12 -4.24 5.57
C VAL A 116 -7.74 -2.85 5.08
N GLY A 117 -8.66 -1.90 5.20
CA GLY A 117 -8.46 -0.51 4.79
C GLY A 117 -9.50 0.39 5.44
N TYR A 118 -9.64 1.61 4.95
CA TYR A 118 -10.47 2.65 5.57
C TYR A 118 -11.72 2.94 4.72
N THR A 119 -12.88 3.08 5.36
CA THR A 119 -14.13 3.53 4.72
C THR A 119 -14.27 5.06 4.71
N ASP A 120 -13.38 5.75 5.43
CA ASP A 120 -13.25 7.20 5.50
C ASP A 120 -11.78 7.59 5.23
N ASP A 121 -11.46 8.88 5.32
CA ASP A 121 -10.11 9.39 5.15
C ASP A 121 -9.16 8.82 6.22
N PHE A 122 -7.97 8.41 5.77
CA PHE A 122 -6.91 7.99 6.67
C PHE A 122 -6.10 9.21 7.10
N ILE A 123 -6.16 9.54 8.40
CA ILE A 123 -5.54 10.72 8.97
C ILE A 123 -4.52 10.30 10.02
N PHE A 124 -3.37 10.95 10.02
CA PHE A 124 -2.40 10.91 11.11
C PHE A 124 -1.87 12.32 11.33
N LEU A 125 -1.53 12.62 12.57
CA LEU A 125 -0.98 13.92 12.97
C LEU A 125 0.54 13.83 12.91
N THR A 126 1.17 14.95 12.55
CA THR A 126 2.61 15.09 12.44
C THR A 126 3.06 16.37 13.12
N GLU A 127 4.23 16.36 13.75
CA GLU A 127 4.88 17.59 14.21
C GLU A 127 5.45 18.37 13.01
N GLU A 128 5.08 19.65 12.87
CA GLU A 128 5.52 20.51 11.76
C GLU A 128 7.06 20.58 11.65
N ALA A 129 7.76 20.55 12.79
CA ALA A 129 9.23 20.55 12.84
C ALA A 129 9.88 19.20 12.43
N LYS A 130 9.09 18.16 12.18
CA LYS A 130 9.54 16.78 11.95
C LYS A 130 9.25 16.25 10.55
N GLU A 131 8.68 17.06 9.67
CA GLU A 131 8.35 16.64 8.29
C GLU A 131 9.54 16.06 7.51
N SER A 132 10.73 16.59 7.75
CA SER A 132 12.00 16.11 7.15
C SER A 132 12.67 14.98 7.93
N ARG A 133 12.19 14.66 9.15
CA ARG A 133 12.71 13.60 10.04
C ARG A 133 11.57 12.77 10.67
N PRO A 134 10.74 12.08 9.87
CA PRO A 134 9.53 11.40 10.36
C PRO A 134 9.75 10.38 11.49
N LEU A 135 10.93 9.77 11.60
CA LEU A 135 11.25 8.78 12.63
C LEU A 135 11.59 9.39 14.00
N THR A 136 11.59 10.71 14.10
CA THR A 136 11.86 11.45 15.35
C THR A 136 10.69 12.34 15.77
N ASP A 137 9.56 12.22 15.07
CA ASP A 137 8.23 12.63 15.52
C ASP A 137 7.80 11.65 16.63
#